data_AF-A0A2T0FJK6-F1
#
_entry.id   AF-A0A2T0FJK6-F1
#
_cell.length_a   1.000
_cell.length_b   1.000
_cell.length_c   1.000
_cell.angle_alpha   90.00
_cell.angle_beta   90.00
_cell.angle_gamma   90.00
#
_symmetry.space_group_name_H-M   'P 1'
#
loop_
_entity.id
_entity.type
_entity.pdbx_description
1 polymer ?
#
loop_
_entity_poly.entity_id
_entity_poly.type
_entity_poly.pdbx_seq_one_letter_code
_entity_poly.pdbx_strand_id
1 'polypeptide(L)'
;MGAAESKIQFKSHFNELTSTSDISEENQIWNFILGDGIESRELCSLVPAKDVREVKETHPENFETLLKVCIKRLVQSTRPSAIGSHSDQPVLSSIRVLTRVLPLAYEGDSTWGIDYIWKSTLGKDLIDTVARLFYYPGFTVESDQQIWTQGVGTVLDFRPSARMVENRIEVMRLLLVALSQPLYSEDTPYGLNYMVSELPKAQIMTIFCSLFNTSLANARSIWNKPFEEEVVRTSQAAMAHLSQQLFLTLVVHVNSEGKPNVFRKLLSKIRQKDDLELVVSRLVVKLDASIENLSLMWECVQANQGVLDHLGGVVLDVCKRLVDIVLHSSPQEVPRTASYLLLFLTSRQDIAPSIANELLGLATIPMNQHVDVVLRILYNVCPFWSSLDVETSVELTRFVREITINGTPKQIVWATKLVKQTLASLQEGAKPLVFELSKVAWPGILASWFAEYAREVKESDPVTFEAVQMPKVLTEDYRSINFEWSPERLRWYASIIWGTNFRYDQQVFGPGAWTGTHIELFRVEKVNLRPSLRRPRGAVDAVADVVAERAKNWIMKNK
;
A
#
# COMPACT_ATOMS: atom_id res chain seq x y z
N MET A 1 25.57 -28.06 -23.50
CA MET A 1 26.92 -27.64 -23.04
C MET A 1 27.09 -26.12 -22.98
N GLY A 2 26.35 -25.29 -23.75
CA GLY A 2 26.56 -23.82 -23.78
C GLY A 2 26.11 -22.99 -22.57
N ALA A 3 25.12 -23.41 -21.78
CA ALA A 3 24.54 -22.55 -20.73
C ALA A 3 25.49 -22.23 -19.56
N ALA A 4 26.39 -23.14 -19.18
CA ALA A 4 27.38 -22.89 -18.12
C ALA A 4 28.50 -21.95 -18.59
N GLU A 5 28.92 -22.10 -19.84
CA GLU A 5 29.97 -21.28 -20.45
C GLU A 5 29.50 -19.83 -20.65
N SER A 6 28.26 -19.61 -21.12
CA SER A 6 27.66 -18.28 -21.22
C SER A 6 27.60 -17.54 -19.88
N LYS A 7 27.34 -18.25 -18.77
CA LYS A 7 27.31 -17.66 -17.42
C LYS A 7 28.68 -17.22 -16.93
N ILE A 8 29.70 -18.04 -17.18
CA ILE A 8 31.09 -17.71 -16.84
C ILE A 8 31.54 -16.51 -17.67
N GLN A 9 31.26 -16.49 -18.97
CA GLN A 9 31.54 -15.36 -19.84
C GLN A 9 30.83 -14.10 -19.37
N PHE A 10 29.54 -14.16 -19.06
CA PHE A 10 28.80 -13.01 -18.53
C PHE A 10 29.47 -12.45 -17.26
N LYS A 11 29.79 -13.31 -16.29
CA LYS A 11 30.41 -12.87 -15.04
C LYS A 11 31.80 -12.27 -15.26
N SER A 12 32.57 -12.85 -16.17
CA SER A 12 33.89 -12.31 -16.55
C SER A 12 33.78 -10.90 -17.12
N HIS A 13 32.86 -10.67 -18.07
CA HIS A 13 32.66 -9.34 -18.66
C HIS A 13 32.03 -8.37 -17.66
N PHE A 14 31.15 -8.83 -16.77
CA PHE A 14 30.61 -7.97 -15.71
C PHE A 14 31.71 -7.49 -14.75
N ASN A 15 32.66 -8.35 -14.40
CA ASN A 15 33.82 -7.97 -13.58
C ASN A 15 34.80 -7.03 -14.30
N GLU A 16 34.80 -6.99 -15.63
CA GLU A 16 35.61 -6.04 -16.39
C GLU A 16 35.15 -4.59 -16.14
N LEU A 17 33.87 -4.38 -15.77
CA LEU A 17 33.33 -3.07 -15.41
C LEU A 17 33.99 -2.46 -14.16
N THR A 18 34.59 -3.26 -13.28
CA THR A 18 35.36 -2.78 -12.11
C THR A 18 36.86 -2.64 -12.42
N SER A 19 37.33 -3.22 -13.53
CA SER A 19 38.76 -3.29 -13.85
C SER A 19 39.20 -2.26 -14.89
N THR A 20 38.29 -1.84 -15.77
CA THR A 20 38.56 -0.93 -16.89
C THR A 20 37.73 0.33 -16.75
N SER A 21 38.35 1.51 -16.73
CA SER A 21 37.66 2.80 -16.70
C SER A 21 37.08 3.21 -18.06
N ASP A 22 35.99 3.98 -18.05
CA ASP A 22 35.45 4.70 -19.22
C ASP A 22 35.19 3.80 -20.46
N ILE A 23 34.43 2.73 -20.25
CA ILE A 23 34.03 1.81 -21.32
C ILE A 23 33.01 2.50 -22.24
N SER A 24 33.39 2.72 -23.49
CA SER A 24 32.52 3.32 -24.52
C SER A 24 31.19 2.56 -24.71
N GLU A 25 30.12 3.30 -25.01
CA GLU A 25 28.79 2.77 -25.38
C GLU A 25 28.83 1.79 -26.57
N GLU A 26 29.81 1.92 -27.47
CA GLU A 26 29.95 1.08 -28.67
C GLU A 26 30.72 -0.22 -28.43
N ASN A 27 31.22 -0.43 -27.20
CA ASN A 27 32.03 -1.59 -26.87
C ASN A 27 31.20 -2.89 -26.97
N GLN A 28 31.80 -3.93 -27.56
CA GLN A 28 31.17 -5.24 -27.74
C GLN A 28 30.83 -5.92 -26.41
N ILE A 29 31.47 -5.54 -25.30
CA ILE A 29 31.17 -6.03 -23.95
C ILE A 29 29.67 -5.96 -23.62
N TRP A 30 28.99 -4.91 -24.06
CA TRP A 30 27.56 -4.73 -23.83
C TRP A 30 26.71 -5.80 -24.53
N ASN A 31 27.17 -6.32 -25.67
CA ASN A 31 26.49 -7.42 -26.36
C ASN A 31 26.63 -8.74 -25.60
N PHE A 32 27.72 -8.93 -24.85
CA PHE A 32 27.91 -10.10 -23.99
C PHE A 32 27.11 -9.99 -22.69
N ILE A 33 27.14 -8.82 -22.03
CA ILE A 33 26.34 -8.55 -20.82
C ILE A 33 24.84 -8.63 -21.13
N LEU A 34 24.41 -8.10 -22.28
CA LEU A 34 23.02 -8.15 -22.73
C LEU A 34 22.78 -9.30 -23.72
N GLY A 35 23.64 -10.31 -23.69
CA GLY A 35 23.59 -11.48 -24.56
C GLY A 35 22.49 -12.46 -24.18
N ASP A 36 22.49 -13.61 -24.86
CA ASP A 36 21.45 -14.61 -24.73
C ASP A 36 21.69 -15.54 -23.52
N GLY A 37 20.60 -15.96 -22.87
CA GLY A 37 20.62 -17.18 -22.04
C GLY A 37 20.65 -17.01 -20.51
N ILE A 38 20.52 -15.79 -19.98
CA ILE A 38 20.42 -15.59 -18.52
C ILE A 38 18.95 -15.51 -18.10
N GLU A 39 18.50 -16.47 -17.30
CA GLU A 39 17.17 -16.43 -16.71
C GLU A 39 17.09 -15.40 -15.59
N SER A 40 15.90 -14.80 -15.42
CA SER A 40 15.61 -13.83 -14.35
C SER A 40 16.01 -14.31 -12.95
N ARG A 41 15.88 -15.62 -12.66
CA ARG A 41 16.21 -16.22 -11.36
C ARG A 41 17.70 -16.34 -11.08
N GLU A 42 18.52 -16.39 -12.13
CA GLU A 42 19.96 -16.56 -12.05
C GLU A 42 20.69 -15.21 -11.96
N LEU A 43 20.02 -14.14 -12.36
CA LEU A 43 20.66 -12.83 -12.47
C LEU A 43 21.16 -12.31 -11.11
N CYS A 44 20.48 -12.57 -10.00
CA CYS A 44 20.93 -12.11 -8.69
C CYS A 44 22.17 -12.84 -8.16
N SER A 45 22.45 -14.07 -8.64
CA SER A 45 23.69 -14.77 -8.31
C SER A 45 24.84 -14.40 -9.24
N LEU A 46 24.52 -14.08 -10.51
CA LEU A 46 25.49 -13.61 -11.51
C LEU A 46 25.86 -12.14 -11.34
N VAL A 47 24.94 -11.32 -10.84
CA VAL A 47 25.10 -9.88 -10.54
C VAL A 47 24.75 -9.64 -9.05
N PRO A 48 25.62 -10.03 -8.11
CA PRO A 48 25.47 -9.71 -6.69
C PRO A 48 25.40 -8.21 -6.43
N ALA A 49 24.70 -7.82 -5.37
CA ALA A 49 24.57 -6.41 -5.01
C ALA A 49 25.92 -5.78 -4.65
N LYS A 50 26.84 -6.59 -4.10
CA LYS A 50 28.21 -6.18 -3.80
C LYS A 50 28.95 -5.75 -5.06
N ASP A 51 28.92 -6.56 -6.11
CA ASP A 51 29.67 -6.33 -7.34
C ASP A 51 29.16 -5.07 -8.06
N VAL A 52 27.84 -4.85 -8.04
CA VAL A 52 27.25 -3.61 -8.59
C VAL A 52 27.67 -2.37 -7.79
N ARG A 53 27.72 -2.45 -6.45
CA ARG A 53 28.24 -1.34 -5.63
C ARG A 53 29.70 -1.07 -5.93
N GLU A 54 30.50 -2.12 -6.10
CA GLU A 54 31.91 -1.99 -6.44
C GLU A 54 32.09 -1.26 -7.77
N VAL A 55 31.31 -1.58 -8.82
CA VAL A 55 31.31 -0.81 -10.09
C VAL A 55 30.93 0.65 -9.84
N LYS A 56 29.86 0.91 -9.08
CA LYS A 56 29.39 2.28 -8.77
C LYS A 56 30.43 3.11 -8.00
N GLU A 57 31.18 2.48 -7.09
CA GLU A 57 32.18 3.16 -6.26
C GLU A 57 33.53 3.35 -6.99
N THR A 58 33.93 2.41 -7.84
CA THR A 58 35.22 2.44 -8.54
C THR A 58 35.15 3.15 -9.89
N HIS A 59 34.10 2.88 -10.67
CA HIS A 59 33.90 3.35 -12.04
C HIS A 59 32.44 3.74 -12.29
N PRO A 60 31.92 4.82 -11.65
CA PRO A 60 30.53 5.27 -11.82
C PRO A 60 30.15 5.51 -13.29
N GLU A 61 31.09 5.95 -14.13
CA GLU A 61 30.90 6.16 -15.57
C GLU A 61 30.50 4.87 -16.32
N ASN A 62 31.02 3.72 -15.91
CA ASN A 62 30.66 2.42 -16.48
C ASN A 62 29.24 2.00 -16.08
N PHE A 63 28.85 2.30 -14.83
CA PHE A 63 27.50 2.04 -14.36
C PHE A 63 26.47 2.93 -15.08
N GLU A 64 26.79 4.21 -15.26
CA GLU A 64 25.99 5.15 -16.05
C GLU A 64 25.82 4.69 -17.50
N THR A 65 26.90 4.19 -18.11
CA THR A 65 26.89 3.62 -19.47
C THR A 65 26.07 2.34 -19.54
N LEU A 66 26.17 1.45 -18.55
CA LEU A 66 25.34 0.24 -18.45
C LEU A 66 23.85 0.58 -18.47
N LEU A 67 23.41 1.51 -17.62
CA LEU A 67 22.01 1.97 -17.58
C LEU A 67 21.58 2.53 -18.94
N LYS A 68 22.41 3.41 -19.51
CA LYS A 68 22.14 4.09 -20.78
C LYS A 68 22.03 3.11 -21.95
N VAL A 69 22.95 2.16 -22.07
CA VAL A 69 22.94 1.14 -23.13
C VAL A 69 21.72 0.22 -23.00
N CYS A 70 21.37 -0.21 -21.78
CA CYS A 70 20.17 -1.02 -21.56
C CYS A 70 18.89 -0.29 -21.99
N ILE A 71 18.72 0.97 -21.56
CA ILE A 71 17.53 1.77 -21.89
C ILE A 71 17.49 2.07 -23.40
N LYS A 72 18.62 2.47 -24.01
CA LYS A 72 18.71 2.69 -25.46
C LYS A 72 18.34 1.45 -26.26
N ARG A 73 18.81 0.27 -25.84
CA ARG A 73 18.49 -1.00 -26.50
C ARG A 73 16.99 -1.32 -26.42
N LEU A 74 16.35 -1.08 -25.27
CA LEU A 74 14.88 -1.19 -25.15
C LEU A 74 14.14 -0.21 -26.07
N VAL A 75 14.56 1.06 -26.09
CA VAL A 75 13.96 2.10 -26.95
C VAL A 75 14.10 1.73 -28.44
N GLN A 76 15.25 1.20 -28.85
CA GLN A 76 15.48 0.76 -30.23
C GLN A 76 14.62 -0.44 -30.61
N SER A 77 14.46 -1.40 -29.68
CA SER A 77 13.70 -2.63 -29.91
C SER A 77 12.18 -2.42 -30.00
N THR A 78 11.68 -1.26 -29.56
CA THR A 78 10.25 -0.91 -29.58
C THR A 78 9.85 0.01 -30.73
N ARG A 79 10.75 0.26 -31.70
CA ARG A 79 10.45 1.11 -32.86
C ARG A 79 9.53 0.37 -33.87
N PRO A 80 8.56 1.05 -34.50
CA PRO A 80 7.52 0.42 -35.35
C PRO A 80 8.02 -0.40 -36.56
N SER A 81 9.28 -0.27 -36.94
CA SER A 81 9.87 -0.96 -38.10
C SER A 81 10.20 -2.44 -37.87
N ALA A 82 9.95 -2.98 -36.67
CA ALA A 82 10.41 -4.28 -36.19
C ALA A 82 9.27 -5.32 -36.02
N ILE A 83 8.19 -5.21 -36.80
CA ILE A 83 7.08 -6.17 -36.74
C ILE A 83 7.46 -7.41 -37.56
N GLY A 84 7.84 -8.50 -36.87
CA GLY A 84 7.72 -9.86 -37.42
C GLY A 84 8.97 -10.75 -37.47
N SER A 85 10.16 -10.32 -37.06
CA SER A 85 11.36 -11.20 -37.16
C SER A 85 12.45 -10.99 -36.11
N HIS A 86 12.16 -10.33 -34.99
CA HIS A 86 13.18 -10.10 -33.96
C HIS A 86 13.01 -11.09 -32.81
N SER A 87 14.12 -11.69 -32.37
CA SER A 87 14.19 -12.42 -31.11
C SER A 87 13.74 -11.50 -29.97
N ASP A 88 12.92 -11.98 -29.04
CA ASP A 88 12.57 -11.24 -27.81
C ASP A 88 13.78 -11.06 -26.88
N GLN A 89 14.81 -11.86 -27.10
CA GLN A 89 15.93 -12.02 -26.18
C GLN A 89 16.69 -10.71 -25.89
N PRO A 90 17.00 -9.83 -26.86
CA PRO A 90 17.58 -8.51 -26.60
C PRO A 90 16.75 -7.63 -25.65
N VAL A 91 15.43 -7.70 -25.77
CA VAL A 91 14.49 -6.94 -24.93
C VAL A 91 14.50 -7.52 -23.53
N LEU A 92 14.33 -8.84 -23.41
CA LEU A 92 14.30 -9.54 -22.13
C LEU A 92 15.62 -9.40 -21.36
N SER A 93 16.77 -9.56 -22.02
CA SER A 93 18.08 -9.37 -21.36
C SER A 93 18.23 -7.96 -20.79
N SER A 94 17.79 -6.93 -21.52
CA SER A 94 17.82 -5.54 -21.05
C SER A 94 16.84 -5.31 -19.89
N ILE A 95 15.63 -5.89 -19.96
CA ILE A 95 14.64 -5.85 -18.88
C ILE A 95 15.21 -6.46 -17.59
N ARG A 96 15.82 -7.64 -17.70
CA ARG A 96 16.36 -8.39 -16.57
C ARG A 96 17.50 -7.63 -15.91
N VAL A 97 18.49 -7.18 -16.68
CA VAL A 97 19.63 -6.39 -16.16
C VAL A 97 19.14 -5.13 -15.46
N LEU A 98 18.24 -4.36 -16.08
CA LEU A 98 17.66 -3.16 -15.46
C LEU A 98 16.89 -3.46 -14.18
N THR A 99 16.08 -4.52 -14.17
CA THR A 99 15.35 -4.99 -12.98
C THR A 99 16.31 -5.28 -11.82
N ARG A 100 17.55 -5.69 -12.11
CA ARG A 100 18.56 -5.93 -11.09
C ARG A 100 19.31 -4.68 -10.64
N VAL A 101 19.70 -3.80 -11.56
CA VAL A 101 20.62 -2.70 -11.26
C VAL A 101 19.91 -1.41 -10.81
N LEU A 102 18.66 -1.17 -11.23
CA LEU A 102 17.92 0.05 -10.86
C LEU A 102 17.74 0.24 -9.34
N PRO A 103 17.38 -0.79 -8.54
CA PRO A 103 17.30 -0.62 -7.09
C PRO A 103 18.62 -0.18 -6.45
N LEU A 104 19.74 -0.65 -7.01
CA LEU A 104 21.10 -0.33 -6.53
C LEU A 104 21.55 1.07 -7.00
N ALA A 105 20.99 1.57 -8.10
CA ALA A 105 21.16 2.95 -8.52
C ALA A 105 20.50 3.93 -7.54
N TYR A 106 19.35 3.57 -6.97
CA TYR A 106 18.64 4.39 -5.97
C TYR A 106 19.26 4.32 -4.57
N GLU A 107 20.12 3.34 -4.32
CA GLU A 107 20.66 3.08 -3.00
C GLU A 107 21.73 4.10 -2.57
N GLY A 108 21.72 4.45 -1.28
CA GLY A 108 22.79 5.19 -0.59
C GLY A 108 22.44 6.66 -0.36
N ASP A 109 23.26 7.33 0.45
CA ASP A 109 23.00 8.70 0.89
C ASP A 109 23.15 9.74 -0.24
N SER A 110 23.70 9.33 -1.39
CA SER A 110 23.89 10.21 -2.54
C SER A 110 22.68 10.16 -3.47
N THR A 111 22.17 11.32 -3.85
CA THR A 111 21.10 11.46 -4.84
C THR A 111 21.57 11.22 -6.27
N TRP A 112 22.85 10.93 -6.49
CA TRP A 112 23.46 10.79 -7.83
C TRP A 112 22.63 9.91 -8.78
N GLY A 113 22.20 8.72 -8.35
CA GLY A 113 21.55 7.77 -9.26
C GLY A 113 20.13 8.20 -9.60
N ILE A 114 19.42 8.77 -8.63
CA ILE A 114 18.11 9.40 -8.82
C ILE A 114 18.27 10.58 -9.79
N ASP A 115 19.27 11.42 -9.59
CA ASP A 115 19.54 12.59 -10.40
C ASP A 115 19.92 12.22 -11.84
N TYR A 116 20.85 11.28 -12.01
CA TYR A 116 21.28 10.81 -13.32
C TYR A 116 20.12 10.21 -14.11
N ILE A 117 19.26 9.40 -13.48
CA ILE A 117 18.13 8.76 -14.17
C ILE A 117 16.99 9.75 -14.43
N TRP A 118 16.58 10.52 -13.43
CA TRP A 118 15.31 11.25 -13.46
C TRP A 118 15.44 12.75 -13.76
N LYS A 119 16.59 13.37 -13.50
CA LYS A 119 16.85 14.75 -13.99
C LYS A 119 17.31 14.75 -15.45
N SER A 120 17.77 13.62 -15.97
CA SER A 120 17.98 13.42 -17.41
C SER A 120 16.70 12.92 -18.10
N THR A 121 16.76 12.65 -19.41
CA THR A 121 15.63 12.04 -20.15
C THR A 121 15.51 10.53 -19.94
N LEU A 122 16.53 9.86 -19.35
CA LEU A 122 16.62 8.41 -19.30
C LEU A 122 15.43 7.76 -18.58
N GLY A 123 15.01 8.32 -17.44
CA GLY A 123 13.87 7.81 -16.68
C GLY A 123 12.56 7.94 -17.44
N LYS A 124 12.35 9.05 -18.17
CA LYS A 124 11.16 9.25 -19.03
C LYS A 124 11.18 8.27 -20.20
N ASP A 125 12.31 8.14 -20.88
CA ASP A 125 12.50 7.19 -21.98
C ASP A 125 12.26 5.74 -21.52
N LEU A 126 12.69 5.38 -20.31
CA LEU A 126 12.44 4.09 -19.69
C LEU A 126 10.93 3.86 -19.47
N ILE A 127 10.23 4.78 -18.80
CA ILE A 127 8.80 4.61 -18.51
C ILE A 127 7.96 4.59 -19.80
N ASP A 128 8.24 5.46 -20.76
CA ASP A 128 7.56 5.49 -22.07
C ASP A 128 7.78 4.18 -22.85
N THR A 129 8.99 3.63 -22.78
CA THR A 129 9.33 2.38 -23.46
C THR A 129 8.68 1.18 -22.78
N VAL A 130 8.70 1.13 -21.45
CA VAL A 130 8.00 0.11 -20.67
C VAL A 130 6.50 0.18 -20.94
N ALA A 131 5.89 1.36 -20.91
CA ALA A 131 4.47 1.56 -21.24
C ALA A 131 4.12 1.08 -22.66
N ARG A 132 5.00 1.27 -23.65
CA ARG A 132 4.85 0.67 -24.99
C ARG A 132 4.98 -0.84 -24.98
N LEU A 133 5.93 -1.39 -24.22
CA LEU A 133 6.11 -2.84 -24.09
C LEU A 133 4.91 -3.55 -23.47
N PHE A 134 4.08 -2.89 -22.65
CA PHE A 134 2.81 -3.46 -22.16
C PHE A 134 1.85 -3.88 -23.29
N TYR A 135 1.95 -3.24 -24.46
CA TYR A 135 1.08 -3.44 -25.62
C TYR A 135 1.85 -3.63 -26.92
N TYR A 136 3.07 -4.16 -26.87
CA TYR A 136 3.85 -4.41 -28.07
C TYR A 136 3.35 -5.69 -28.79
N PRO A 137 2.84 -5.58 -30.04
CA PRO A 137 2.30 -6.73 -30.76
C PRO A 137 3.32 -7.84 -30.99
N GLY A 138 2.93 -9.09 -30.75
CA GLY A 138 3.79 -10.27 -30.82
C GLY A 138 4.69 -10.49 -29.61
N PHE A 139 4.79 -9.53 -28.68
CA PHE A 139 5.59 -9.65 -27.45
C PHE A 139 4.72 -9.83 -26.20
N THR A 140 3.80 -8.88 -25.95
CA THR A 140 2.88 -8.91 -24.79
C THR A 140 1.41 -8.96 -25.18
N VAL A 141 1.06 -8.56 -26.41
CA VAL A 141 -0.30 -8.58 -26.95
C VAL A 141 -0.31 -9.06 -28.39
N GLU A 142 -1.45 -9.52 -28.90
CA GLU A 142 -1.58 -9.87 -30.32
C GLU A 142 -1.80 -8.65 -31.19
N SER A 143 -2.55 -7.68 -30.67
CA SER A 143 -2.88 -6.43 -31.34
C SER A 143 -2.59 -5.22 -30.44
N ASP A 144 -2.28 -4.09 -31.04
CA ASP A 144 -1.96 -2.85 -30.31
C ASP A 144 -3.13 -2.41 -29.42
N GLN A 145 -2.81 -1.86 -28.25
CA GLN A 145 -3.76 -1.36 -27.24
C GLN A 145 -4.82 -2.37 -26.76
N GLN A 146 -4.56 -3.66 -26.91
CA GLN A 146 -5.45 -4.72 -26.44
C GLN A 146 -5.43 -4.86 -24.91
N ILE A 147 -6.55 -4.60 -24.25
CA ILE A 147 -6.71 -4.79 -22.81
C ILE A 147 -6.55 -6.28 -22.45
N TRP A 148 -5.79 -6.56 -21.40
CA TRP A 148 -5.33 -7.92 -21.10
C TRP A 148 -6.41 -8.88 -20.60
N THR A 149 -7.36 -8.38 -19.82
CA THR A 149 -8.37 -9.19 -19.12
C THR A 149 -9.73 -8.53 -19.30
N GLN A 150 -10.76 -9.35 -19.53
CA GLN A 150 -12.15 -8.91 -19.64
C GLN A 150 -12.61 -8.16 -18.38
N GLY A 151 -13.26 -7.02 -18.58
CA GLY A 151 -13.86 -6.21 -17.52
C GLY A 151 -14.07 -4.75 -17.95
N VAL A 152 -13.72 -3.82 -17.07
CA VAL A 152 -13.86 -2.38 -17.35
C VAL A 152 -13.07 -2.02 -18.62
N GLY A 153 -13.73 -1.38 -19.58
CA GLY A 153 -13.12 -0.95 -20.84
C GLY A 153 -12.99 -2.02 -21.93
N THR A 154 -13.29 -3.31 -21.65
CA THR A 154 -13.36 -4.35 -22.69
C THR A 154 -14.27 -5.51 -22.31
N VAL A 155 -15.13 -5.90 -23.25
CA VAL A 155 -15.93 -7.15 -23.13
C VAL A 155 -15.21 -8.36 -23.72
N LEU A 156 -14.08 -8.15 -24.41
CA LEU A 156 -13.33 -9.21 -25.07
C LEU A 156 -12.50 -9.97 -24.03
N ASP A 157 -12.58 -11.30 -24.07
CA ASP A 157 -11.71 -12.19 -23.31
C ASP A 157 -10.58 -12.68 -24.21
N PHE A 158 -9.35 -12.32 -23.84
CA PHE A 158 -8.16 -12.70 -24.59
C PHE A 158 -7.36 -13.76 -23.84
N ARG A 159 -6.93 -14.79 -24.57
CA ARG A 159 -6.09 -15.86 -24.03
C ARG A 159 -4.64 -15.69 -24.53
N PRO A 160 -3.76 -15.06 -23.74
CA PRO A 160 -2.35 -14.92 -24.12
C PRO A 160 -1.66 -16.28 -24.18
N SER A 161 -0.64 -16.39 -25.03
CA SER A 161 0.31 -17.51 -24.96
C SER A 161 1.13 -17.46 -23.67
N ALA A 162 1.69 -18.59 -23.23
CA ALA A 162 2.53 -18.66 -22.02
C ALA A 162 3.70 -17.66 -22.08
N ARG A 163 4.38 -17.58 -23.23
CA ARG A 163 5.47 -16.62 -23.49
C ARG A 163 5.01 -15.16 -23.29
N MET A 164 3.83 -14.81 -23.77
CA MET A 164 3.31 -13.44 -23.58
C MET A 164 3.00 -13.15 -22.11
N VAL A 165 2.49 -14.13 -21.36
CA VAL A 165 2.28 -13.98 -19.91
C VAL A 165 3.61 -13.75 -19.18
N GLU A 166 4.64 -14.53 -19.49
CA GLU A 166 5.99 -14.37 -18.94
C GLU A 166 6.59 -13.00 -19.30
N ASN A 167 6.46 -12.58 -20.55
CA ASN A 167 6.90 -11.26 -20.99
C ASN A 167 6.18 -10.14 -20.24
N ARG A 168 4.85 -10.24 -20.03
CA ARG A 168 4.08 -9.28 -19.22
C ARG A 168 4.59 -9.23 -17.79
N ILE A 169 4.91 -10.38 -17.19
CA ILE A 169 5.47 -10.47 -15.84
C ILE A 169 6.80 -9.72 -15.76
N GLU A 170 7.73 -9.96 -16.68
CA GLU A 170 9.03 -9.27 -16.66
C GLU A 170 8.91 -7.75 -16.89
N VAL A 171 8.03 -7.32 -17.80
CA VAL A 171 7.74 -5.89 -18.04
C VAL A 171 7.13 -5.23 -16.78
N MET A 172 6.17 -5.88 -16.11
CA MET A 172 5.59 -5.38 -14.87
C MET A 172 6.61 -5.29 -13.75
N ARG A 173 7.49 -6.29 -13.62
CA ARG A 173 8.56 -6.29 -12.60
C ARG A 173 9.55 -5.16 -12.83
N LEU A 174 9.97 -4.92 -14.07
CA LEU A 174 10.82 -3.78 -14.40
C LEU A 174 10.13 -2.46 -14.07
N LEU A 175 8.85 -2.31 -14.41
CA LEU A 175 8.11 -1.09 -14.06
C LEU A 175 8.06 -0.90 -12.54
N LEU A 176 7.73 -1.95 -11.78
CA LEU A 176 7.65 -1.87 -10.33
C LEU A 176 8.99 -1.48 -9.69
N VAL A 177 10.09 -2.03 -10.20
CA VAL A 177 11.45 -1.68 -9.79
C VAL A 177 11.82 -0.26 -10.18
N ALA A 178 11.50 0.19 -11.40
CA ALA A 178 11.75 1.57 -11.82
C ALA A 178 11.00 2.56 -10.92
N LEU A 179 9.80 2.22 -10.47
CA LEU A 179 8.98 3.02 -9.57
C LEU A 179 9.38 2.91 -8.08
N SER A 180 10.40 2.11 -7.74
CA SER A 180 10.77 1.79 -6.35
C SER A 180 11.66 2.81 -5.64
N GLN A 181 11.84 4.00 -6.21
CA GLN A 181 12.54 5.11 -5.55
C GLN A 181 12.08 5.37 -4.10
N PRO A 182 10.77 5.34 -3.76
CA PRO A 182 10.32 5.54 -2.38
C PRO A 182 10.86 4.52 -1.37
N LEU A 183 11.41 3.38 -1.81
CA LEU A 183 12.09 2.44 -0.92
C LEU A 183 13.41 3.00 -0.37
N TYR A 184 14.03 3.93 -1.07
CA TYR A 184 15.41 4.36 -0.85
C TYR A 184 15.56 5.84 -0.49
N SER A 185 14.59 6.68 -0.84
CA SER A 185 14.65 8.11 -0.55
C SER A 185 13.25 8.68 -0.27
N GLU A 186 13.20 9.68 0.61
CA GLU A 186 12.01 10.52 0.84
C GLU A 186 11.86 11.64 -0.21
N ASP A 187 12.81 11.76 -1.14
CA ASP A 187 12.78 12.72 -2.24
C ASP A 187 11.59 12.51 -3.18
N THR A 188 11.36 13.49 -4.06
CA THR A 188 10.30 13.45 -5.06
C THR A 188 10.36 12.17 -5.89
N PRO A 189 9.32 11.31 -5.88
CA PRO A 189 9.32 10.05 -6.61
C PRO A 189 9.00 10.29 -8.09
N TYR A 190 10.02 10.72 -8.84
CA TYR A 190 9.90 11.19 -10.22
C TYR A 190 9.19 10.18 -11.14
N GLY A 191 9.58 8.90 -11.07
CA GLY A 191 8.96 7.86 -11.89
C GLY A 191 7.47 7.68 -11.62
N LEU A 192 7.06 7.71 -10.36
CA LEU A 192 5.65 7.61 -9.97
C LEU A 192 4.87 8.85 -10.43
N ASN A 193 5.41 10.06 -10.21
CA ASN A 193 4.79 11.30 -10.68
C ASN A 193 4.58 11.29 -12.19
N TYR A 194 5.59 10.88 -12.95
CA TYR A 194 5.53 10.76 -14.40
C TYR A 194 4.45 9.77 -14.84
N MET A 195 4.47 8.55 -14.28
CA MET A 195 3.54 7.48 -14.62
C MET A 195 2.06 7.85 -14.35
N VAL A 196 1.77 8.53 -13.24
CA VAL A 196 0.39 8.87 -12.86
C VAL A 196 -0.13 10.17 -13.46
N SER A 197 0.71 10.98 -14.14
CA SER A 197 0.29 12.32 -14.59
C SER A 197 0.77 12.78 -15.96
N GLU A 198 1.86 12.23 -16.52
CA GLU A 198 2.47 12.76 -17.77
C GLU A 198 2.30 11.84 -18.99
N LEU A 199 2.02 10.55 -18.80
CA LEU A 199 1.82 9.63 -19.92
C LEU A 199 0.61 10.00 -20.80
N PRO A 200 0.61 9.64 -22.10
CA PRO A 200 -0.52 9.86 -22.98
C PRO A 200 -1.79 9.21 -22.42
N LYS A 201 -2.89 9.97 -22.40
CA LYS A 201 -4.16 9.52 -21.80
C LYS A 201 -4.64 8.16 -22.32
N ALA A 202 -4.50 7.89 -23.62
CA ALA A 202 -4.88 6.60 -24.20
C ALA A 202 -4.08 5.44 -23.61
N GLN A 203 -2.76 5.59 -23.46
CA GLN A 203 -1.91 4.57 -22.84
C GLN A 203 -2.26 4.37 -21.36
N ILE A 204 -2.45 5.46 -20.60
CA ILE A 204 -2.86 5.36 -19.18
C ILE A 204 -4.19 4.62 -19.05
N MET A 205 -5.17 4.92 -19.91
CA MET A 205 -6.48 4.23 -19.91
C MET A 205 -6.32 2.73 -20.13
N THR A 206 -5.54 2.31 -21.12
CA THR A 206 -5.34 0.90 -21.41
C THR A 206 -4.59 0.20 -20.27
N ILE A 207 -3.52 0.81 -19.76
CA ILE A 207 -2.77 0.32 -18.58
C ILE A 207 -3.69 0.17 -17.36
N PHE A 208 -4.50 1.19 -17.08
CA PHE A 208 -5.50 1.15 -16.01
C PHE A 208 -6.43 -0.05 -16.17
N CYS A 209 -7.08 -0.20 -17.33
CA CYS A 209 -8.05 -1.27 -17.56
C CYS A 209 -7.39 -2.66 -17.46
N SER A 210 -6.21 -2.84 -18.06
CA SER A 210 -5.48 -4.10 -18.01
C SER A 210 -5.07 -4.48 -16.60
N LEU A 211 -4.44 -3.56 -15.85
CA LEU A 211 -4.01 -3.84 -14.48
C LEU A 211 -5.22 -4.05 -13.55
N PHE A 212 -6.23 -3.20 -13.65
CA PHE A 212 -7.42 -3.27 -12.79
C PHE A 212 -8.20 -4.56 -13.03
N ASN A 213 -8.55 -4.87 -14.28
CA ASN A 213 -9.31 -6.08 -14.59
C ASN A 213 -8.55 -7.36 -14.22
N THR A 214 -7.22 -7.37 -14.44
CA THR A 214 -6.37 -8.51 -14.07
C THR A 214 -6.22 -8.62 -12.54
N SER A 215 -6.13 -7.50 -11.82
CA SER A 215 -6.12 -7.49 -10.35
C SER A 215 -7.43 -8.03 -9.76
N LEU A 216 -8.55 -7.86 -10.45
CA LEU A 216 -9.86 -8.39 -10.05
C LEU A 216 -10.10 -9.82 -10.55
N ALA A 217 -9.24 -10.35 -11.42
CA ALA A 217 -9.42 -11.68 -11.97
C ALA A 217 -9.32 -12.74 -10.87
N ASN A 218 -10.22 -13.72 -10.91
CA ASN A 218 -10.26 -14.80 -9.93
C ASN A 218 -9.09 -15.77 -10.17
N ALA A 219 -8.07 -15.71 -9.33
CA ALA A 219 -7.19 -16.85 -9.12
C ALA A 219 -8.00 -17.90 -8.34
N ARG A 220 -8.73 -18.78 -9.04
CA ARG A 220 -9.41 -19.92 -8.40
C ARG A 220 -8.35 -20.68 -7.57
N SER A 221 -8.70 -20.95 -6.30
CA SER A 221 -7.92 -21.71 -5.31
C SER A 221 -6.95 -22.73 -5.93
N ILE A 222 -5.67 -22.58 -5.57
CA ILE A 222 -4.47 -23.29 -6.04
C ILE A 222 -4.54 -24.83 -5.85
N TRP A 223 -5.57 -25.36 -5.20
CA TRP A 223 -5.54 -26.67 -4.56
C TRP A 223 -6.08 -27.88 -5.35
N ASN A 224 -6.26 -27.82 -6.67
CA ASN A 224 -6.74 -28.99 -7.43
C ASN A 224 -6.27 -28.97 -8.91
N LYS A 225 -5.14 -29.63 -9.25
CA LYS A 225 -4.86 -30.39 -10.53
C LYS A 225 -3.37 -30.69 -10.82
N PRO A 226 -3.04 -31.64 -11.74
CA PRO A 226 -1.68 -32.16 -12.00
C PRO A 226 -0.74 -31.25 -12.83
N PHE A 227 0.56 -31.59 -12.73
CA PHE A 227 1.79 -30.78 -12.81
C PHE A 227 2.03 -29.85 -14.04
N GLU A 228 1.47 -30.09 -15.22
CA GLU A 228 1.68 -29.19 -16.38
C GLU A 228 0.72 -27.98 -16.39
N GLU A 229 -0.49 -28.12 -15.83
CA GLU A 229 -1.40 -26.98 -15.61
C GLU A 229 -0.91 -26.07 -14.47
N GLU A 230 0.00 -26.53 -13.62
CA GLU A 230 0.45 -25.84 -12.41
C GLU A 230 1.41 -24.67 -12.72
N VAL A 231 2.26 -24.79 -13.74
CA VAL A 231 3.20 -23.72 -14.17
C VAL A 231 2.48 -22.55 -14.86
N VAL A 232 1.46 -22.84 -15.67
CA VAL A 232 0.63 -21.80 -16.32
C VAL A 232 -0.30 -21.13 -15.31
N ARG A 233 -0.85 -21.88 -14.35
CA ARG A 233 -1.67 -21.33 -13.25
C ARG A 233 -0.86 -20.50 -12.27
N THR A 234 0.39 -20.88 -11.98
CA THR A 234 1.31 -20.05 -11.17
C THR A 234 1.72 -18.77 -11.89
N SER A 235 1.91 -18.80 -13.21
CA SER A 235 2.20 -17.60 -14.01
C SER A 235 0.99 -16.65 -14.12
N GLN A 236 -0.23 -17.18 -14.30
CA GLN A 236 -1.44 -16.36 -14.28
C GLN A 236 -1.72 -15.78 -12.89
N ALA A 237 -1.51 -16.56 -11.83
CA ALA A 237 -1.57 -16.04 -10.47
C ALA A 237 -0.52 -14.94 -10.26
N ALA A 238 0.71 -15.14 -10.75
CA ALA A 238 1.75 -14.12 -10.67
C ALA A 238 1.41 -12.85 -11.43
N MET A 239 0.80 -12.99 -12.61
CA MET A 239 0.29 -11.87 -13.37
C MET A 239 -0.79 -11.10 -12.60
N ALA A 240 -1.74 -11.79 -11.96
CA ALA A 240 -2.79 -11.16 -11.15
C ALA A 240 -2.23 -10.43 -9.92
N HIS A 241 -1.31 -11.06 -9.19
CA HIS A 241 -0.66 -10.46 -8.02
C HIS A 241 0.19 -9.24 -8.40
N LEU A 242 1.05 -9.34 -9.41
CA LEU A 242 1.84 -8.20 -9.89
C LEU A 242 0.95 -7.07 -10.43
N SER A 243 -0.14 -7.40 -11.12
CA SER A 243 -1.10 -6.40 -11.59
C SER A 243 -1.75 -5.66 -10.42
N GLN A 244 -2.13 -6.37 -9.36
CA GLN A 244 -2.69 -5.77 -8.14
C GLN A 244 -1.67 -4.90 -7.41
N GLN A 245 -0.44 -5.38 -7.26
CA GLN A 245 0.66 -4.64 -6.62
C GLN A 245 0.96 -3.34 -7.34
N LEU A 246 1.19 -3.42 -8.65
CA LEU A 246 1.46 -2.26 -9.48
C LEU A 246 0.26 -1.31 -9.50
N PHE A 247 -0.97 -1.82 -9.61
CA PHE A 247 -2.19 -1.00 -9.57
C PHE A 247 -2.31 -0.23 -8.25
N LEU A 248 -2.12 -0.91 -7.11
CA LEU A 248 -2.16 -0.28 -5.79
C LEU A 248 -1.05 0.77 -5.65
N THR A 249 0.20 0.45 -6.03
CA THR A 249 1.30 1.41 -6.03
C THR A 249 0.96 2.67 -6.84
N LEU A 250 0.26 2.54 -7.97
CA LEU A 250 -0.12 3.67 -8.81
C LEU A 250 -1.33 4.46 -8.28
N VAL A 251 -2.35 3.80 -7.74
CA VAL A 251 -3.58 4.45 -7.26
C VAL A 251 -3.38 5.16 -5.92
N VAL A 252 -2.54 4.60 -5.05
CA VAL A 252 -2.24 5.13 -3.72
C VAL A 252 -1.29 6.31 -3.78
N HIS A 253 -0.44 6.37 -4.80
CA HIS A 253 0.56 7.43 -4.93
C HIS A 253 -0.07 8.82 -4.94
N VAL A 254 0.42 9.70 -4.05
CA VAL A 254 0.05 11.11 -4.00
C VAL A 254 1.13 11.90 -4.71
N ASN A 255 0.73 12.56 -5.80
CA ASN A 255 1.64 13.33 -6.63
C ASN A 255 2.14 14.57 -5.87
N SER A 256 3.46 14.68 -5.71
CA SER A 256 4.10 15.79 -5.01
C SER A 256 4.12 17.10 -5.79
N GLU A 257 3.87 17.08 -7.11
CA GLU A 257 3.88 18.26 -7.99
C GLU A 257 2.51 18.95 -8.10
N GLY A 258 1.53 18.56 -7.28
CA GLY A 258 0.18 19.15 -7.29
C GLY A 258 -0.69 18.76 -8.50
N LYS A 259 -0.19 17.95 -9.43
CA LYS A 259 -0.99 17.36 -10.52
C LYS A 259 -1.88 16.24 -9.96
N PRO A 260 -3.14 16.10 -10.39
CA PRO A 260 -4.00 15.02 -9.91
C PRO A 260 -3.53 13.66 -10.42
N ASN A 261 -3.61 12.63 -9.58
CA ASN A 261 -3.36 11.24 -9.98
C ASN A 261 -4.44 10.78 -10.98
N VAL A 262 -4.04 10.50 -12.23
CA VAL A 262 -4.96 10.09 -13.29
C VAL A 262 -5.57 8.72 -13.02
N PHE A 263 -4.83 7.76 -12.45
CA PHE A 263 -5.37 6.43 -12.11
C PHE A 263 -6.53 6.52 -11.11
N ARG A 264 -6.35 7.33 -10.06
CA ARG A 264 -7.42 7.59 -9.07
C ARG A 264 -8.63 8.29 -9.69
N LYS A 265 -8.38 9.21 -10.62
CA LYS A 265 -9.43 9.88 -11.41
C LYS A 265 -10.17 8.91 -12.34
N LEU A 266 -9.51 7.88 -12.87
CA LEU A 266 -10.17 6.86 -13.69
C LEU A 266 -11.00 5.90 -12.84
N LEU A 267 -10.48 5.47 -11.69
CA LEU A 267 -11.21 4.61 -10.75
C LEU A 267 -12.52 5.27 -10.26
N SER A 268 -12.47 6.56 -9.93
CA SER A 268 -13.67 7.34 -9.53
C SER A 268 -14.67 7.60 -10.67
N LYS A 269 -14.28 7.36 -11.93
CA LYS A 269 -15.11 7.60 -13.13
C LYS A 269 -15.79 6.35 -13.67
N ILE A 270 -15.56 5.18 -13.09
CA ILE A 270 -16.33 3.98 -13.43
C ILE A 270 -17.77 4.22 -13.00
N ARG A 271 -18.68 4.27 -13.97
CA ARG A 271 -20.10 4.63 -13.75
C ARG A 271 -21.08 3.70 -14.43
N GLN A 272 -20.63 2.90 -15.41
CA GLN A 272 -21.51 1.96 -16.08
C GLN A 272 -21.98 0.91 -15.08
N LYS A 273 -23.29 0.63 -15.09
CA LYS A 273 -23.90 -0.29 -14.12
C LYS A 273 -23.28 -1.68 -14.21
N ASP A 274 -23.12 -2.20 -15.42
CA ASP A 274 -22.55 -3.54 -15.66
C ASP A 274 -21.08 -3.62 -15.18
N ASP A 275 -20.30 -2.56 -15.38
CA ASP A 275 -18.93 -2.46 -14.87
C ASP A 275 -18.89 -2.46 -13.33
N LEU A 276 -19.78 -1.70 -12.69
CA LEU A 276 -19.85 -1.61 -11.22
C LEU A 276 -20.29 -2.93 -10.60
N GLU A 277 -21.29 -3.60 -11.17
CA GLU A 277 -21.74 -4.92 -10.75
C GLU A 277 -20.62 -5.97 -10.90
N LEU A 278 -19.89 -5.93 -12.02
CA LEU A 278 -18.74 -6.80 -12.24
C LEU A 278 -17.61 -6.54 -11.23
N VAL A 279 -17.29 -5.28 -10.95
CA VAL A 279 -16.26 -4.90 -9.97
C VAL A 279 -16.63 -5.39 -8.58
N VAL A 280 -17.87 -5.11 -8.12
CA VAL A 280 -18.34 -5.53 -6.80
C VAL A 280 -18.35 -7.05 -6.68
N SER A 281 -18.90 -7.77 -7.67
CA SER A 281 -18.94 -9.23 -7.62
C SER A 281 -17.56 -9.87 -7.52
N ARG A 282 -16.56 -9.33 -8.23
CA ARG A 282 -15.16 -9.81 -8.13
C ARG A 282 -14.50 -9.43 -6.82
N LEU A 283 -14.69 -8.21 -6.32
CA LEU A 283 -14.14 -7.77 -5.03
C LEU A 283 -14.61 -8.64 -3.87
N VAL A 284 -15.91 -8.95 -3.82
CA VAL A 284 -16.51 -9.79 -2.77
C VAL A 284 -15.93 -11.21 -2.79
N VAL A 285 -15.69 -11.77 -3.97
CA VAL A 285 -15.08 -13.11 -4.11
C VAL A 285 -13.63 -13.13 -3.64
N LYS A 286 -12.87 -12.05 -3.85
CA LYS A 286 -11.47 -11.93 -3.43
C LYS A 286 -11.31 -11.54 -1.95
N LEU A 287 -12.40 -11.30 -1.22
CA LEU A 287 -12.32 -10.87 0.17
C LEU A 287 -11.86 -12.02 1.08
N ASP A 288 -10.59 -11.95 1.48
CA ASP A 288 -9.92 -12.87 2.39
C ASP A 288 -8.94 -12.11 3.31
N ALA A 289 -8.20 -12.85 4.14
CA ALA A 289 -7.20 -12.30 5.07
C ALA A 289 -5.89 -11.87 4.38
N SER A 290 -5.92 -11.41 3.12
CA SER A 290 -4.79 -10.79 2.42
C SER A 290 -4.84 -9.27 2.55
N ILE A 291 -3.71 -8.66 2.95
CA ILE A 291 -3.58 -7.20 3.05
C ILE A 291 -3.81 -6.55 1.69
N GLU A 292 -3.33 -7.17 0.62
CA GLU A 292 -3.46 -6.71 -0.76
C GLU A 292 -4.93 -6.70 -1.20
N ASN A 293 -5.69 -7.74 -0.90
CA ASN A 293 -7.11 -7.82 -1.23
C ASN A 293 -7.94 -6.82 -0.42
N LEU A 294 -7.65 -6.69 0.88
CA LEU A 294 -8.27 -5.68 1.74
C LEU A 294 -7.95 -4.26 1.27
N SER A 295 -6.71 -4.01 0.85
CA SER A 295 -6.25 -2.73 0.29
C SER A 295 -6.93 -2.40 -1.04
N LEU A 296 -7.10 -3.38 -1.92
CA LEU A 296 -7.82 -3.20 -3.18
C LEU A 296 -9.29 -2.86 -2.94
N MET A 297 -9.95 -3.59 -2.02
CA MET A 297 -11.35 -3.30 -1.66
C MET A 297 -11.47 -1.90 -1.06
N TRP A 298 -10.54 -1.53 -0.16
CA TRP A 298 -10.45 -0.20 0.42
C TRP A 298 -10.36 0.90 -0.65
N GLU A 299 -9.41 0.81 -1.58
CA GLU A 299 -9.24 1.83 -2.62
C GLU A 299 -10.44 1.92 -3.56
N CYS A 300 -11.06 0.79 -3.93
CA CYS A 300 -12.25 0.80 -4.79
C CYS A 300 -13.43 1.50 -4.12
N VAL A 301 -13.69 1.17 -2.85
CA VAL A 301 -14.81 1.72 -2.08
C VAL A 301 -14.59 3.20 -1.75
N GLN A 302 -13.36 3.59 -1.40
CA GLN A 302 -13.03 4.98 -1.10
C GLN A 302 -13.04 5.86 -2.35
N ALA A 303 -12.55 5.36 -3.48
CA ALA A 303 -12.41 6.16 -4.70
C ALA A 303 -13.71 6.27 -5.50
N ASN A 304 -14.67 5.34 -5.33
CA ASN A 304 -15.86 5.28 -6.16
C ASN A 304 -17.14 5.01 -5.36
N GLN A 305 -17.96 6.06 -5.22
CA GLN A 305 -19.26 5.97 -4.54
C GLN A 305 -20.19 4.94 -5.18
N GLY A 306 -20.15 4.76 -6.50
CA GLY A 306 -20.96 3.77 -7.20
C GLY A 306 -20.63 2.33 -6.78
N VAL A 307 -19.37 2.02 -6.44
CA VAL A 307 -18.98 0.71 -5.88
C VAL A 307 -19.62 0.51 -4.50
N LEU A 308 -19.57 1.55 -3.66
CA LEU A 308 -20.20 1.54 -2.34
C LEU A 308 -21.73 1.37 -2.42
N ASP A 309 -22.38 2.00 -3.39
CA ASP A 309 -23.83 1.89 -3.59
C ASP A 309 -24.22 0.47 -4.05
N HIS A 310 -23.47 -0.12 -4.98
CA HIS A 310 -23.73 -1.49 -5.47
C HIS A 310 -23.42 -2.58 -4.43
N LEU A 311 -22.54 -2.29 -3.46
CA LEU A 311 -22.33 -3.18 -2.32
C LEU A 311 -23.58 -3.35 -1.46
N GLY A 312 -24.57 -2.44 -1.50
CA GLY A 312 -25.71 -2.41 -0.58
C GLY A 312 -26.44 -3.75 -0.37
N GLY A 313 -26.56 -4.58 -1.41
CA GLY A 313 -27.20 -5.90 -1.31
C GLY A 313 -26.37 -6.97 -0.58
N VAL A 314 -25.05 -6.81 -0.51
CA VAL A 314 -24.08 -7.80 0.02
C VAL A 314 -23.17 -7.23 1.12
N VAL A 315 -23.33 -5.95 1.47
CA VAL A 315 -22.45 -5.23 2.39
C VAL A 315 -22.47 -5.83 3.79
N LEU A 316 -23.61 -6.38 4.23
CA LEU A 316 -23.69 -7.07 5.50
C LEU A 316 -22.82 -8.34 5.51
N ASP A 317 -22.85 -9.14 4.45
CA ASP A 317 -22.01 -10.33 4.31
C ASP A 317 -20.52 -9.98 4.25
N VAL A 318 -20.19 -8.88 3.56
CA VAL A 318 -18.83 -8.33 3.53
C VAL A 318 -18.39 -7.92 4.94
N CYS A 319 -19.22 -7.20 5.68
CA CYS A 319 -18.91 -6.80 7.04
C CYS A 319 -18.76 -7.99 7.99
N LYS A 320 -19.61 -9.02 7.87
CA LYS A 320 -19.46 -10.28 8.63
C LYS A 320 -18.12 -10.95 8.37
N ARG A 321 -17.70 -11.05 7.10
CA ARG A 321 -16.38 -11.57 6.72
C ARG A 321 -15.24 -10.72 7.28
N LEU A 322 -15.36 -9.40 7.26
CA LEU A 322 -14.36 -8.50 7.85
C LEU A 322 -14.25 -8.70 9.37
N VAL A 323 -15.36 -8.84 10.08
CA VAL A 323 -15.36 -9.17 11.52
C VAL A 323 -14.62 -10.49 11.76
N ASP A 324 -14.92 -11.52 10.97
CA ASP A 324 -14.24 -12.82 11.06
C ASP A 324 -12.72 -12.69 10.83
N ILE A 325 -12.30 -11.94 9.80
CA ILE A 325 -10.88 -11.65 9.51
C ILE A 325 -10.22 -10.93 10.69
N VAL A 326 -10.87 -9.93 11.29
CA VAL A 326 -10.32 -9.19 12.44
C VAL A 326 -10.14 -10.10 13.65
N LEU A 327 -11.06 -11.02 13.90
CA LEU A 327 -11.01 -11.91 15.07
C LEU A 327 -9.98 -13.03 14.93
N HIS A 328 -9.80 -13.56 13.72
CA HIS A 328 -9.05 -14.80 13.51
C HIS A 328 -7.70 -14.63 12.78
N SER A 329 -7.40 -13.44 12.24
CA SER A 329 -6.12 -13.21 11.55
C SER A 329 -4.98 -12.91 12.52
N SER A 330 -3.84 -13.56 12.28
CA SER A 330 -2.62 -13.39 13.09
C SER A 330 -1.73 -12.18 12.72
N PRO A 331 -1.57 -11.75 11.45
CA PRO A 331 -0.67 -10.65 11.12
C PRO A 331 -1.29 -9.31 11.54
N GLN A 332 -0.63 -8.51 12.39
CA GLN A 332 -1.20 -7.27 12.95
C GLN A 332 -1.82 -6.29 11.93
N GLU A 333 -1.24 -6.20 10.73
CA GLU A 333 -1.72 -5.30 9.68
C GLU A 333 -3.03 -5.78 9.00
N VAL A 334 -3.33 -7.09 9.04
CA VAL A 334 -4.57 -7.66 8.47
C VAL A 334 -5.80 -7.24 9.30
N PRO A 335 -5.88 -7.51 10.62
CA PRO A 335 -6.95 -7.00 11.47
C PRO A 335 -7.06 -5.48 11.42
N ARG A 336 -5.93 -4.75 11.37
CA ARG A 336 -5.95 -3.28 11.29
C ARG A 336 -6.61 -2.79 9.99
N THR A 337 -6.20 -3.31 8.84
CA THR A 337 -6.75 -2.91 7.53
C THR A 337 -8.23 -3.31 7.41
N ALA A 338 -8.58 -4.53 7.82
CA ALA A 338 -9.97 -5.00 7.85
C ALA A 338 -10.84 -4.14 8.77
N SER A 339 -10.29 -3.69 9.89
CA SER A 339 -10.96 -2.81 10.84
C SER A 339 -11.23 -1.42 10.28
N TYR A 340 -10.27 -0.80 9.59
CA TYR A 340 -10.52 0.48 8.92
C TYR A 340 -11.60 0.36 7.85
N LEU A 341 -11.56 -0.71 7.06
CA LEU A 341 -12.58 -0.96 6.05
C LEU A 341 -13.97 -1.20 6.67
N LEU A 342 -14.03 -1.94 7.77
CA LEU A 342 -15.26 -2.14 8.54
C LEU A 342 -15.79 -0.82 9.09
N LEU A 343 -14.92 0.02 9.67
CA LEU A 343 -15.28 1.36 10.15
C LEU A 343 -15.81 2.26 9.03
N PHE A 344 -15.18 2.20 7.85
CA PHE A 344 -15.63 2.97 6.70
C PHE A 344 -17.02 2.51 6.23
N LEU A 345 -17.23 1.19 6.08
CA LEU A 345 -18.51 0.63 5.65
C LEU A 345 -19.63 0.86 6.69
N THR A 346 -19.30 0.85 7.98
CA THR A 346 -20.25 1.10 9.08
C THR A 346 -20.56 2.58 9.30
N SER A 347 -19.82 3.49 8.66
CA SER A 347 -20.15 4.93 8.70
C SER A 347 -21.48 5.28 8.01
N ARG A 348 -22.03 4.31 7.26
CA ARG A 348 -23.34 4.37 6.62
C ARG A 348 -24.46 4.01 7.60
N GLN A 349 -25.40 4.94 7.79
CA GLN A 349 -26.51 4.80 8.73
C GLN A 349 -27.45 3.65 8.42
N ASP A 350 -27.61 3.29 7.14
CA ASP A 350 -28.49 2.20 6.69
C ASP A 350 -27.96 0.80 7.05
N ILE A 351 -26.66 0.67 7.30
CA ILE A 351 -26.00 -0.64 7.53
C ILE A 351 -25.62 -0.82 9.00
N ALA A 352 -25.28 0.28 9.69
CA ALA A 352 -24.89 0.32 11.08
C ALA A 352 -25.76 -0.54 12.03
N PRO A 353 -27.11 -0.48 12.00
CA PRO A 353 -27.96 -1.27 12.89
C PRO A 353 -27.88 -2.78 12.65
N SER A 354 -27.78 -3.23 11.40
CA SER A 354 -27.69 -4.66 11.07
C SER A 354 -26.36 -5.26 11.52
N ILE A 355 -25.27 -4.50 11.40
CA ILE A 355 -23.95 -4.91 11.92
C ILE A 355 -23.94 -4.91 13.45
N ALA A 356 -24.63 -3.95 14.08
CA ALA A 356 -24.78 -3.92 15.53
C ALA A 356 -25.35 -5.23 16.09
N ASN A 357 -26.44 -5.71 15.49
CA ASN A 357 -27.10 -6.95 15.91
C ASN A 357 -26.18 -8.17 15.75
N GLU A 358 -25.38 -8.21 14.68
CA GLU A 358 -24.39 -9.28 14.48
C GLU A 358 -23.28 -9.24 15.53
N LEU A 359 -22.73 -8.05 15.80
CA LEU A 359 -21.69 -7.86 16.81
C LEU A 359 -22.20 -8.21 18.22
N LEU A 360 -23.45 -7.87 18.56
CA LEU A 360 -24.09 -8.27 19.81
C LEU A 360 -24.29 -9.78 19.94
N GLY A 361 -24.42 -10.48 18.81
CA GLY A 361 -24.49 -11.95 18.76
C GLY A 361 -23.16 -12.62 19.15
N LEU A 362 -22.04 -11.89 19.15
CA LEU A 362 -20.76 -12.37 19.65
C LEU A 362 -20.80 -12.40 21.18
N ALA A 363 -20.99 -13.59 21.77
CA ALA A 363 -21.18 -13.80 23.21
C ALA A 363 -20.21 -13.01 24.10
N THR A 364 -18.92 -12.93 23.71
CA THR A 364 -17.94 -11.97 24.23
C THR A 364 -16.85 -11.75 23.19
N ILE A 365 -16.32 -10.52 23.09
CA ILE A 365 -15.08 -10.27 22.34
C ILE A 365 -13.89 -10.60 23.24
N PRO A 366 -13.00 -11.55 22.86
CA PRO A 366 -11.85 -11.93 23.69
C PRO A 366 -10.97 -10.75 24.06
N MET A 367 -10.56 -10.67 25.33
CA MET A 367 -9.76 -9.56 25.85
C MET A 367 -8.32 -9.56 25.27
N ASN A 368 -7.89 -10.68 24.69
CA ASN A 368 -6.54 -11.06 24.33
C ASN A 368 -6.24 -10.93 22.82
N GLN A 369 -5.46 -9.88 22.53
CA GLN A 369 -4.37 -9.71 21.55
C GLN A 369 -4.63 -9.60 20.03
N HIS A 370 -5.75 -10.04 19.45
CA HIS A 370 -5.95 -9.89 17.98
C HIS A 370 -7.07 -8.92 17.57
N VAL A 371 -7.86 -8.43 18.53
CA VAL A 371 -9.02 -7.58 18.24
C VAL A 371 -8.63 -6.10 18.20
N ASP A 372 -8.78 -5.51 17.01
CA ASP A 372 -8.55 -4.09 16.81
C ASP A 372 -9.50 -3.22 17.65
N VAL A 373 -9.01 -2.05 18.02
CA VAL A 373 -9.74 -1.01 18.72
C VAL A 373 -11.08 -0.70 18.06
N VAL A 374 -11.11 -0.62 16.72
CA VAL A 374 -12.33 -0.35 15.96
C VAL A 374 -13.43 -1.33 16.33
N LEU A 375 -13.13 -2.63 16.29
CA LEU A 375 -14.13 -3.66 16.52
C LEU A 375 -14.70 -3.57 17.93
N ARG A 376 -13.86 -3.20 18.92
CA ARG A 376 -14.31 -2.95 20.29
C ARG A 376 -15.18 -1.72 20.39
N ILE A 377 -14.82 -0.63 19.70
CA ILE A 377 -15.66 0.57 19.69
C ILE A 377 -16.99 0.23 19.04
N LEU A 378 -16.99 -0.35 17.83
CA LEU A 378 -18.19 -0.81 17.14
C LEU A 378 -19.05 -1.71 18.04
N TYR A 379 -18.49 -2.76 18.66
CA TYR A 379 -19.25 -3.63 19.57
C TYR A 379 -19.93 -2.89 20.73
N ASN A 380 -19.27 -1.90 21.31
CA ASN A 380 -19.82 -1.14 22.44
C ASN A 380 -20.77 0.00 22.00
N VAL A 381 -20.74 0.40 20.73
CA VAL A 381 -21.38 1.62 20.22
C VAL A 381 -22.50 1.33 19.24
N CYS A 382 -22.27 0.43 18.28
CA CYS A 382 -23.23 0.04 17.27
C CYS A 382 -24.62 -0.30 17.82
N PRO A 383 -24.77 -1.01 18.96
CA PRO A 383 -26.07 -1.35 19.54
C PRO A 383 -27.01 -0.17 19.77
N PHE A 384 -26.44 1.03 19.90
CA PHE A 384 -27.15 2.25 20.23
C PHE A 384 -27.42 3.12 19.01
N TRP A 385 -26.87 2.80 17.84
CA TRP A 385 -27.05 3.63 16.63
C TRP A 385 -28.50 3.81 16.21
N SER A 386 -29.36 2.82 16.45
CA SER A 386 -30.80 2.92 16.18
C SER A 386 -31.55 3.80 17.18
N SER A 387 -30.96 4.06 18.36
CA SER A 387 -31.53 4.94 19.40
C SER A 387 -31.03 6.38 19.32
N LEU A 388 -30.02 6.64 18.48
CA LEU A 388 -29.49 7.98 18.24
C LEU A 388 -30.23 8.64 17.08
N ASP A 389 -30.44 9.95 17.16
CA ASP A 389 -30.88 10.71 16.01
C ASP A 389 -29.78 10.75 14.93
N VAL A 390 -30.18 11.11 13.71
CA VAL A 390 -29.29 11.13 12.53
C VAL A 390 -28.05 11.98 12.79
N GLU A 391 -28.21 13.12 13.45
CA GLU A 391 -27.13 14.07 13.73
C GLU A 391 -26.12 13.50 14.75
N THR A 392 -26.60 12.95 15.87
CA THR A 392 -25.73 12.36 16.89
C THR A 392 -25.05 11.08 16.37
N SER A 393 -25.74 10.28 15.55
CA SER A 393 -25.15 9.10 14.90
C SER A 393 -23.98 9.47 13.98
N VAL A 394 -24.11 10.55 13.20
CA VAL A 394 -23.04 11.07 12.33
C VAL A 394 -21.87 11.61 13.15
N GLU A 395 -22.13 12.41 14.18
CA GLU A 395 -21.07 12.97 15.02
C GLU A 395 -20.31 11.90 15.81
N LEU A 396 -21.02 10.92 16.35
CA LEU A 396 -20.40 9.82 17.07
C LEU A 396 -19.57 8.93 16.12
N THR A 397 -20.09 8.67 14.92
CA THR A 397 -19.33 8.00 13.85
C THR A 397 -18.08 8.79 13.49
N ARG A 398 -18.17 10.13 13.39
CA ARG A 398 -17.03 11.01 13.13
C ARG A 398 -16.03 10.97 14.27
N PHE A 399 -16.47 11.03 15.52
CA PHE A 399 -15.63 10.95 16.72
C PHE A 399 -14.90 9.61 16.82
N VAL A 400 -15.63 8.51 16.66
CA VAL A 400 -15.06 7.15 16.64
C VAL A 400 -14.05 7.03 15.50
N ARG A 401 -14.38 7.57 14.32
CA ARG A 401 -13.49 7.60 13.17
C ARG A 401 -12.22 8.39 13.46
N GLU A 402 -12.34 9.61 13.98
CA GLU A 402 -11.21 10.48 14.31
C GLU A 402 -10.29 9.87 15.38
N ILE A 403 -10.84 9.30 16.45
CA ILE A 403 -10.02 8.68 17.51
C ILE A 403 -9.41 7.36 17.08
N THR A 404 -10.08 6.60 16.23
CA THR A 404 -9.46 5.39 15.67
C THR A 404 -8.30 5.76 14.73
N ILE A 405 -8.49 6.81 13.93
CA ILE A 405 -7.53 7.21 12.91
C ILE A 405 -6.34 7.96 13.52
N ASN A 406 -6.58 8.86 14.47
CA ASN A 406 -5.60 9.81 15.01
C ASN A 406 -5.30 9.61 16.51
N GLY A 407 -6.04 8.75 17.20
CA GLY A 407 -5.92 8.58 18.65
C GLY A 407 -4.79 7.63 19.05
N THR A 408 -4.04 8.04 20.08
CA THR A 408 -3.12 7.14 20.79
C THR A 408 -3.89 6.01 21.49
N PRO A 409 -3.25 4.86 21.79
CA PRO A 409 -3.89 3.76 22.52
C PRO A 409 -4.57 4.19 23.83
N LYS A 410 -4.03 5.20 24.52
CA LYS A 410 -4.63 5.78 25.73
C LYS A 410 -5.88 6.61 25.43
N GLN A 411 -5.85 7.45 24.40
CA GLN A 411 -6.99 8.25 23.96
C GLN A 411 -8.14 7.37 23.47
N ILE A 412 -7.80 6.28 22.78
CA ILE A 412 -8.75 5.25 22.38
C ILE A 412 -9.45 4.59 23.58
N VAL A 413 -8.69 4.17 24.59
CA VAL A 413 -9.26 3.55 25.81
C VAL A 413 -10.13 4.55 26.56
N TRP A 414 -9.69 5.81 26.63
CA TRP A 414 -10.47 6.90 27.20
C TRP A 414 -11.77 7.16 26.43
N ALA A 415 -11.71 7.26 25.10
CA ALA A 415 -12.86 7.46 24.25
C ALA A 415 -13.87 6.31 24.37
N THR A 416 -13.38 5.08 24.47
CA THR A 416 -14.23 3.90 24.70
C THR A 416 -14.98 4.02 26.04
N LYS A 417 -14.31 4.50 27.10
CA LYS A 417 -14.96 4.77 28.40
C LYS A 417 -15.97 5.93 28.31
N LEU A 418 -15.59 7.01 27.65
CA LEU A 418 -16.44 8.19 27.47
C LEU A 418 -17.71 7.84 26.70
N VAL A 419 -17.59 7.09 25.60
CA VAL A 419 -18.74 6.68 24.80
C VAL A 419 -19.64 5.74 25.62
N LYS A 420 -19.08 4.79 26.39
CA LYS A 420 -19.87 3.97 27.31
C LYS A 420 -20.65 4.78 28.34
N GLN A 421 -20.02 5.80 28.93
CA GLN A 421 -20.66 6.69 29.91
C GLN A 421 -21.77 7.53 29.26
N THR A 422 -21.52 8.03 28.05
CA THR A 422 -22.49 8.81 27.28
C THR A 422 -23.70 7.96 26.91
N LEU A 423 -23.47 6.71 26.49
CA LEU A 423 -24.53 5.76 26.15
C LEU A 423 -25.36 5.33 27.37
N ALA A 424 -24.72 5.12 28.52
CA ALA A 424 -25.42 4.85 29.78
C ALA A 424 -26.34 6.02 30.18
N SER A 425 -25.89 7.27 30.01
CA SER A 425 -26.71 8.45 30.29
C SER A 425 -27.94 8.59 29.36
N LEU A 426 -27.80 8.18 28.09
CA LEU A 426 -28.89 8.19 27.11
C LEU A 426 -29.98 7.14 27.43
N GLN A 427 -29.60 5.99 28.00
CA GLN A 427 -30.53 4.94 28.42
C GLN A 427 -31.39 5.34 29.63
N GLU A 428 -30.92 6.26 30.47
CA GLU A 428 -31.65 6.75 31.65
C GLU A 428 -32.70 7.82 31.32
N GLY A 429 -33.01 8.05 30.04
CA GLY A 429 -33.99 9.04 29.60
C GLY A 429 -33.52 10.49 29.77
N ALA A 430 -32.23 10.70 30.04
CA ALA A 430 -31.63 12.02 29.96
C ALA A 430 -31.70 12.50 28.51
N LYS A 431 -31.99 13.80 28.32
CA LYS A 431 -31.77 14.43 27.01
C LYS A 431 -30.34 14.10 26.57
N PRO A 432 -30.09 13.86 25.27
CA PRO A 432 -28.72 13.74 24.79
C PRO A 432 -27.94 14.89 25.41
N LEU A 433 -26.86 14.58 26.13
CA LEU A 433 -25.88 15.59 26.49
C LEU A 433 -25.60 16.31 25.17
N VAL A 434 -26.12 17.53 25.04
CA VAL A 434 -26.04 18.31 23.80
C VAL A 434 -24.56 18.60 23.63
N PHE A 435 -23.90 17.67 22.94
CA PHE A 435 -22.47 17.69 22.72
C PHE A 435 -22.23 18.77 21.69
N GLU A 436 -21.85 19.95 22.16
CA GLU A 436 -21.21 20.96 21.32
C GLU A 436 -19.78 20.48 20.96
N LEU A 437 -19.69 19.41 20.17
CA LEU A 437 -18.45 18.94 19.55
C LEU A 437 -17.81 20.02 18.66
N SER A 438 -18.60 21.00 18.20
CA SER A 438 -18.17 22.20 17.50
C SER A 438 -17.49 23.26 18.38
N LYS A 439 -17.60 23.17 19.72
CA LYS A 439 -16.88 24.05 20.66
C LYS A 439 -15.54 23.46 21.13
N VAL A 440 -15.19 22.26 20.69
CA VAL A 440 -13.88 21.68 20.98
C VAL A 440 -12.89 22.18 19.93
N ALA A 441 -12.08 23.17 20.31
CA ALA A 441 -10.96 23.63 19.49
C ALA A 441 -9.82 22.60 19.53
N TRP A 442 -9.50 22.02 18.37
CA TRP A 442 -8.39 21.08 18.15
C TRP A 442 -7.35 21.76 17.23
N PRO A 443 -6.06 21.39 17.21
CA PRO A 443 -5.07 21.16 18.26
C PRO A 443 -4.11 22.37 18.41
N GLY A 444 -3.74 22.65 19.66
CA GLY A 444 -2.78 23.70 20.07
C GLY A 444 -2.82 23.92 21.60
N ILE A 445 -3.93 23.54 22.24
CA ILE A 445 -4.23 23.81 23.66
C ILE A 445 -4.12 22.56 24.54
N LEU A 446 -3.92 21.36 23.98
CA LEU A 446 -3.81 20.12 24.77
C LEU A 446 -2.54 20.04 25.64
N ALA A 447 -1.55 20.90 25.46
CA ALA A 447 -0.38 20.94 26.34
C ALA A 447 -0.64 21.69 27.66
N SER A 448 -1.45 22.75 27.65
CA SER A 448 -1.75 23.56 28.85
C SER A 448 -2.88 22.94 29.68
N TRP A 449 -3.90 22.38 29.04
CA TRP A 449 -5.03 21.76 29.72
C TRP A 449 -4.65 20.51 30.53
N PHE A 450 -3.72 19.69 30.04
CA PHE A 450 -3.19 18.56 30.81
C PHE A 450 -2.35 19.00 32.04
N ALA A 451 -1.72 20.17 31.99
CA ALA A 451 -0.93 20.73 33.10
C ALA A 451 -1.81 21.39 34.19
N GLU A 452 -3.05 21.71 33.85
CA GLU A 452 -4.05 22.35 34.73
C GLU A 452 -5.02 21.31 35.31
N TYR A 453 -5.45 20.33 34.50
CA TYR A 453 -6.25 19.18 34.94
C TYR A 453 -5.51 18.25 35.92
N ALA A 454 -4.17 18.20 35.85
CA ALA A 454 -3.34 17.48 36.83
C ALA A 454 -3.21 18.21 38.18
N ARG A 455 -3.67 19.48 38.28
CA ARG A 455 -3.49 20.33 39.47
C ARG A 455 -4.75 20.47 40.32
N GLU A 456 -5.95 20.26 39.77
CA GLU A 456 -7.23 20.60 40.41
C GLU A 456 -8.22 19.43 40.52
N VAL A 457 -7.77 18.28 41.02
CA VAL A 457 -8.71 17.30 41.60
C VAL A 457 -8.49 17.23 43.10
N LYS A 458 -9.13 18.17 43.82
CA LYS A 458 -9.58 17.99 45.20
C LYS A 458 -11.01 18.51 45.33
N GLU A 459 -11.91 17.53 45.49
CA GLU A 459 -13.24 17.52 46.12
C GLU A 459 -14.13 18.80 46.11
N SER A 460 -15.37 18.59 45.63
CA SER A 460 -16.64 19.30 45.92
C SER A 460 -16.86 20.73 45.40
N ASP A 461 -17.62 20.89 44.30
CA ASP A 461 -18.99 21.49 44.21
C ASP A 461 -19.42 21.74 42.74
N PRO A 462 -20.74 21.90 42.43
CA PRO A 462 -21.25 21.90 41.06
C PRO A 462 -21.25 23.30 40.41
N VAL A 463 -20.80 23.40 39.16
CA VAL A 463 -20.84 24.65 38.37
C VAL A 463 -22.04 24.63 37.42
N THR A 464 -22.90 25.64 37.53
CA THR A 464 -23.99 25.92 36.58
C THR A 464 -23.49 26.89 35.50
N PHE A 465 -23.90 26.68 34.24
CA PHE A 465 -23.55 27.54 33.10
C PHE A 465 -24.81 28.14 32.47
N GLU A 466 -24.87 29.46 32.36
CA GLU A 466 -25.92 30.21 31.66
C GLU A 466 -25.79 30.13 30.13
N ALA A 467 -26.93 30.14 29.45
CA ALA A 467 -27.08 29.83 28.04
C ALA A 467 -26.67 30.98 27.09
N VAL A 468 -25.82 30.68 26.11
CA VAL A 468 -25.55 31.54 24.95
C VAL A 468 -26.33 31.02 23.75
N GLN A 469 -27.06 31.90 23.05
CA GLN A 469 -27.90 31.56 21.89
C GLN A 469 -27.08 31.14 20.66
N MET A 470 -27.52 30.09 19.98
CA MET A 470 -26.94 29.55 18.74
C MET A 470 -27.31 30.37 17.49
N PRO A 471 -26.44 30.44 16.46
CA PRO A 471 -26.83 30.86 15.13
C PRO A 471 -27.68 29.77 14.45
N LYS A 472 -28.64 30.20 13.61
CA LYS A 472 -29.59 29.32 12.90
C LYS A 472 -28.89 28.44 11.86
N VAL A 473 -29.11 27.14 12.00
CA VAL A 473 -29.17 26.05 11.00
C VAL A 473 -28.56 26.36 9.63
N LEU A 474 -27.44 25.72 9.30
CA LEU A 474 -26.97 25.56 7.92
C LEU A 474 -27.65 24.34 7.30
N THR A 475 -28.71 24.59 6.54
CA THR A 475 -29.25 23.70 5.51
C THR A 475 -28.30 23.69 4.32
N GLU A 476 -27.17 22.99 4.42
CA GLU A 476 -26.31 22.74 3.25
C GLU A 476 -26.38 21.27 2.84
N ASP A 477 -26.56 21.07 1.54
CA ASP A 477 -26.64 19.77 0.87
C ASP A 477 -25.53 18.81 1.32
N TYR A 478 -25.92 17.59 1.68
CA TYR A 478 -25.01 16.50 2.07
C TYR A 478 -23.89 16.33 1.05
N ARG A 479 -22.67 16.73 1.40
CA ARG A 479 -21.45 16.41 0.64
C ARG A 479 -20.73 15.25 1.32
N SER A 480 -20.52 14.18 0.55
CA SER A 480 -19.70 13.04 0.98
C SER A 480 -18.33 13.52 1.45
N ILE A 481 -18.01 13.31 2.73
CA ILE A 481 -16.68 13.62 3.28
C ILE A 481 -15.71 12.58 2.71
N ASN A 482 -14.99 12.96 1.66
CA ASN A 482 -13.91 12.15 1.12
C ASN A 482 -12.87 11.92 2.22
N PHE A 483 -12.38 10.68 2.35
CA PHE A 483 -11.27 10.40 3.25
C PHE A 483 -10.04 11.17 2.79
N GLU A 484 -9.61 12.12 3.60
CA GLU A 484 -8.36 12.86 3.40
C GLU A 484 -7.22 12.08 4.02
N TRP A 485 -6.21 11.80 3.20
CA TRP A 485 -4.99 11.13 3.61
C TRP A 485 -4.08 12.11 4.35
N SER A 486 -3.77 11.85 5.63
CA SER A 486 -2.68 12.57 6.28
C SER A 486 -1.33 12.06 5.77
N PRO A 487 -0.26 12.87 5.82
CA PRO A 487 1.08 12.44 5.41
C PRO A 487 1.56 11.16 6.10
N GLU A 488 1.26 10.99 7.39
CA GLU A 488 1.63 9.81 8.19
C GLU A 488 0.90 8.56 7.70
N ARG A 489 -0.37 8.71 7.32
CA ARG A 489 -1.20 7.61 6.79
C ARG A 489 -0.75 7.19 5.41
N LEU A 490 -0.38 8.14 4.55
CA LEU A 490 0.21 7.83 3.24
C LEU A 490 1.52 7.07 3.41
N ARG A 491 2.36 7.48 4.37
CA ARG A 491 3.61 6.77 4.67
C ARG A 491 3.34 5.35 5.16
N TRP A 492 2.48 5.16 6.15
CA TRP A 492 2.11 3.82 6.63
C TRP A 492 1.57 2.95 5.50
N TYR A 493 0.66 3.49 4.69
CA TYR A 493 0.02 2.73 3.62
C TYR A 493 0.99 2.43 2.48
N ALA A 494 1.84 3.38 2.10
CA ALA A 494 2.94 3.15 1.15
C ALA A 494 3.92 2.10 1.68
N SER A 495 4.27 2.12 2.97
CA SER A 495 5.12 1.10 3.60
C SER A 495 4.49 -0.29 3.54
N ILE A 496 3.16 -0.41 3.70
CA ILE A 496 2.46 -1.68 3.51
C ILE A 496 2.57 -2.15 2.07
N ILE A 497 2.21 -1.31 1.09
CA ILE A 497 2.23 -1.68 -0.33
C ILE A 497 3.64 -2.11 -0.73
N TRP A 498 4.65 -1.28 -0.44
CA TRP A 498 6.03 -1.60 -0.74
C TRP A 498 6.57 -2.83 0.03
N GLY A 499 6.12 -3.04 1.27
CA GLY A 499 6.43 -4.23 2.05
C GLY A 499 5.87 -5.52 1.44
N THR A 500 4.64 -5.46 0.93
CA THR A 500 4.03 -6.59 0.19
C THR A 500 4.75 -6.85 -1.13
N ASN A 501 5.10 -5.80 -1.87
CA ASN A 501 5.89 -5.90 -3.11
C ASN A 501 7.23 -6.59 -2.87
N PHE A 502 7.96 -6.15 -1.84
CA PHE A 502 9.26 -6.74 -1.47
C PHE A 502 9.14 -8.22 -1.11
N ARG A 503 8.17 -8.58 -0.25
CA ARG A 503 7.96 -9.98 0.18
C ARG A 503 7.57 -10.88 -0.99
N TYR A 504 6.67 -10.41 -1.83
CA TYR A 504 6.18 -11.18 -2.96
C TYR A 504 7.29 -11.47 -3.97
N ASP A 505 8.12 -10.47 -4.30
CA ASP A 505 9.20 -10.65 -5.26
C ASP A 505 10.23 -11.68 -4.77
N GLN A 506 10.51 -11.72 -3.45
CA GLN A 506 11.34 -12.76 -2.85
C GLN A 506 10.71 -14.15 -2.89
N GLN A 507 9.41 -14.26 -2.63
CA GLN A 507 8.73 -15.56 -2.60
C GLN A 507 8.60 -16.20 -3.97
N VAL A 508 8.32 -15.41 -5.01
CA VAL A 508 7.99 -15.92 -6.34
C VAL A 508 9.21 -16.03 -7.25
N PHE A 509 10.15 -15.07 -7.15
CA PHE A 509 11.30 -15.00 -8.06
C PHE A 509 12.62 -15.39 -7.39
N GLY A 510 12.60 -15.84 -6.13
CA GLY A 510 13.78 -16.28 -5.39
C GLY A 510 14.57 -15.10 -4.82
N PRO A 511 15.89 -14.99 -5.01
CA PRO A 511 16.58 -13.73 -4.73
C PRO A 511 16.02 -12.65 -5.66
N GLY A 512 15.01 -11.92 -5.18
CA GLY A 512 14.31 -10.86 -5.89
C GLY A 512 15.20 -9.67 -6.27
N ALA A 513 14.64 -8.73 -7.02
CA ALA A 513 15.31 -7.51 -7.50
C ALA A 513 15.94 -6.70 -6.36
N TRP A 514 15.26 -6.63 -5.22
CA TRP A 514 15.70 -5.91 -4.02
C TRP A 514 16.64 -6.70 -3.12
N THR A 515 16.98 -7.95 -3.48
CA THR A 515 17.86 -8.79 -2.67
C THR A 515 19.25 -8.18 -2.55
N GLY A 516 19.69 -8.04 -1.29
CA GLY A 516 20.99 -7.47 -0.96
C GLY A 516 21.08 -5.96 -1.08
N THR A 517 19.96 -5.24 -1.29
CA THR A 517 19.92 -3.76 -1.35
C THR A 517 19.70 -3.14 0.04
N HIS A 518 20.10 -1.88 0.23
CA HIS A 518 19.91 -1.13 1.49
C HIS A 518 18.63 -0.29 1.45
N ILE A 519 17.49 -0.92 1.75
CA ILE A 519 16.18 -0.24 1.81
C ILE A 519 16.11 0.70 3.03
N GLU A 520 15.61 1.91 2.80
CA GLU A 520 15.46 2.96 3.82
C GLU A 520 14.03 3.11 4.31
N LEU A 521 13.02 2.84 3.48
CA LEU A 521 11.59 2.98 3.84
C LEU A 521 11.18 2.17 5.08
N PHE A 522 11.85 1.05 5.35
CA PHE A 522 11.59 0.20 6.52
C PHE A 522 12.50 0.53 7.72
N ARG A 523 13.44 1.47 7.57
CA ARG A 523 14.18 2.02 8.70
C ARG A 523 13.22 2.93 9.44
N VAL A 524 12.41 2.32 10.30
CA VAL A 524 11.85 2.99 11.48
C VAL A 524 12.99 3.84 12.04
N GLU A 525 12.81 5.17 12.13
CA GLU A 525 13.72 6.01 12.91
C GLU A 525 13.99 5.23 14.18
N LYS A 526 15.21 4.70 14.34
CA LYS A 526 15.68 4.31 15.65
C LYS A 526 15.74 5.62 16.38
N VAL A 527 14.63 6.03 16.98
CA VAL A 527 14.66 6.84 18.18
C VAL A 527 15.67 6.09 19.02
N ASN A 528 16.85 6.67 19.19
CA ASN A 528 17.95 6.09 19.94
C ASN A 528 17.48 6.03 21.40
N LEU A 529 16.57 5.11 21.72
CA LEU A 529 16.26 4.62 23.04
C LEU A 529 17.40 3.69 23.44
N ARG A 530 18.64 4.20 23.42
CA ARG A 530 19.65 3.68 24.33
C ARG A 530 19.17 4.10 25.70
N PRO A 531 18.79 3.18 26.60
CA PRO A 531 18.49 3.54 27.96
C PRO A 531 19.82 4.03 28.55
N SER A 532 20.01 5.35 28.62
CA SER A 532 21.10 5.88 29.42
C SER A 532 20.78 5.58 30.88
N LEU A 533 21.73 5.04 31.63
CA LEU A 533 21.61 4.80 33.08
C LEU A 533 21.18 6.06 33.86
N ARG A 534 21.30 7.25 33.25
CA ARG A 534 20.90 8.53 33.82
C ARG A 534 19.44 8.91 33.58
N ARG A 535 18.72 8.24 32.67
CA ARG A 535 17.28 8.43 32.43
C ARG A 535 16.62 7.13 31.96
N PRO A 536 16.40 6.15 32.84
CA PRO A 536 15.47 5.07 32.54
C PRO A 536 14.05 5.66 32.47
N ARG A 537 13.19 5.17 31.58
CA ARG A 537 11.76 5.46 31.65
C ARG A 537 10.98 4.15 31.80
N GLY A 538 10.04 4.17 32.73
CA GLY A 538 8.82 3.36 32.70
C GLY A 538 8.89 2.04 33.44
N ALA A 539 9.82 1.15 33.07
CA ALA A 539 9.88 -0.17 33.71
C ALA A 539 10.68 -0.16 35.03
N VAL A 540 11.78 0.59 35.08
CA VAL A 540 12.63 0.70 36.28
C VAL A 540 12.00 1.61 37.33
N ASP A 541 11.30 2.68 36.92
CA ASP A 541 10.60 3.58 37.85
C ASP A 541 9.45 2.85 38.56
N ALA A 542 8.66 2.05 37.84
CA ALA A 542 7.60 1.24 38.44
C ALA A 542 8.15 0.21 39.46
N VAL A 543 9.35 -0.34 39.22
CA VAL A 543 10.01 -1.24 40.17
C VAL A 543 10.60 -0.47 41.35
N ALA A 544 11.18 0.71 41.11
CA ALA A 544 11.74 1.57 42.15
C ALA A 544 10.66 2.09 43.11
N ASP A 545 9.49 2.49 42.58
CA ASP A 545 8.36 2.94 43.38
C ASP A 545 7.78 1.79 44.22
N VAL A 546 7.63 0.59 43.64
CA VAL A 546 7.18 -0.60 44.38
C VAL A 546 8.17 -1.00 45.49
N VAL A 547 9.47 -0.87 45.27
CA VAL A 547 10.50 -1.14 46.28
C VAL A 547 10.52 -0.06 47.35
N ALA A 548 10.41 1.22 46.98
CA ALA A 548 10.36 2.35 47.90
C ALA A 548 9.12 2.29 48.80
N GLU A 549 7.97 1.92 48.24
CA GLU A 549 6.71 1.80 48.96
C GLU A 549 6.71 0.59 49.91
N ARG A 550 7.34 -0.52 49.51
CA ARG A 550 7.60 -1.67 50.42
C ARG A 550 8.55 -1.32 51.56
N ALA A 551 9.62 -0.56 51.28
CA ALA A 551 10.55 -0.13 52.32
C ALA A 551 9.89 0.85 53.31
N LYS A 552 9.07 1.78 52.81
CA LYS A 552 8.32 2.74 53.64
C LYS A 552 7.30 2.03 54.55
N ASN A 553 6.59 1.03 54.02
CA ASN A 553 5.67 0.20 54.79
C ASN A 553 6.36 -0.69 55.82
N TRP A 554 7.59 -1.16 55.54
CA TRP A 554 8.40 -1.91 56.50
C TRP A 554 8.89 -1.02 57.66
N ILE A 555 9.32 0.21 57.36
CA ILE A 555 9.74 1.19 58.38
C ILE A 555 8.56 1.61 59.27
N MET A 556 7.37 1.76 58.69
CA MET A 556 6.14 2.11 59.42
C MET A 556 5.60 0.96 60.29
N LYS A 557 5.94 -0.30 59.99
CA LYS A 557 5.56 -1.48 60.79
C LYS A 557 6.53 -1.80 61.93
N ASN A 558 7.77 -1.27 61.87
CA ASN A 558 8.84 -1.54 62.84
C ASN A 558 9.23 -0.29 63.66
N LYS A 559 8.37 0.74 63.68
CA LYS A 559 8.31 1.79 64.69
C LYS A 559 7.02 1.59 65.47
#